data_AF-A0A0H3CCM5-F1
#
_entry.id   AF-A0A0H3CCM5-F1
#
_cell.length_a   1.000
_cell.length_b   1.000
_cell.length_c   1.000
_cell.angle_alpha   90.00
_cell.angle_beta   90.00
_cell.angle_gamma   90.00
#
_symmetry.space_group_name_H-M   'P 1'
#
loop_
_entity.id
_entity.type
_entity.pdbx_description
1 polymer ?
#
loop_
_entity_poly.entity_id
_entity_poly.type
_entity_poly.pdbx_seq_one_letter_code
_entity_poly.pdbx_strand_id
1 'polypeptide(L)' 'MTENHYYVRPVAGVWHVTWNDSADLIGAYSSQHEAEALAQLLARHMRVQGRKAEVHTFEAEARTPSWGRNRAANQVAVA' A
#
# COMPACT_ATOMS: atom_id res chain seq x y z
N MET A 1 18.79 13.38 -6.71
CA MET A 1 17.36 13.25 -7.04
C MET A 1 16.86 12.03 -6.30
N THR A 2 15.95 12.17 -5.34
CA THR A 2 15.36 11.03 -4.64
C THR A 2 14.49 10.26 -5.63
N GLU A 3 14.90 9.04 -5.99
CA GLU A 3 14.07 8.14 -6.78
C GLU A 3 12.81 7.83 -6.00
N ASN A 4 11.67 8.29 -6.53
CA ASN A 4 10.37 8.06 -5.93
C ASN A 4 9.93 6.64 -6.25
N HIS A 5 10.12 5.73 -5.29
CA HIS A 5 9.66 4.37 -5.42
C HIS A 5 8.21 4.25 -4.94
N TYR A 6 7.41 3.56 -5.74
CA TYR A 6 6.04 3.17 -5.40
C TYR A 6 5.99 1.66 -5.25
N TYR A 7 5.16 1.19 -4.34
CA TYR A 7 5.05 -0.20 -3.96
C TYR A 7 3.60 -0.62 -3.97
N VAL A 8 3.36 -1.91 -4.24
CA VAL A 8 2.03 -2.51 -4.16
C VAL A 8 1.99 -3.47 -2.97
N ARG A 9 1.01 -3.29 -2.09
CA ARG A 9 0.80 -4.13 -0.90
C ARG A 9 -0.60 -4.75 -0.90
N PRO A 10 -0.75 -6.08 -0.73
CA PRO A 10 -2.04 -6.70 -0.45
C PRO A 10 -2.43 -6.49 1.02
N VAL A 11 -3.67 -6.06 1.27
CA VAL A 11 -4.24 -5.91 2.62
C VAL A 11 -5.68 -6.42 2.62
N ALA A 12 -5.93 -7.59 3.18
CA ALA A 12 -7.29 -8.16 3.35
C ALA A 12 -8.17 -8.14 2.07
N GLY A 13 -7.57 -8.29 0.89
CA GLY A 13 -8.25 -8.23 -0.41
C GLY A 13 -8.19 -6.87 -1.11
N VAL A 14 -7.60 -5.85 -0.50
CA VAL A 14 -7.36 -4.54 -1.12
C VAL A 14 -5.90 -4.45 -1.58
N TRP A 15 -5.66 -3.98 -2.79
CA TRP A 15 -4.33 -3.69 -3.31
C TRP A 15 -4.02 -2.20 -3.09
N HIS A 16 -3.07 -1.93 -2.20
CA HIS A 16 -2.68 -0.57 -1.84
C HIS A 16 -1.45 -0.16 -2.65
N VAL A 17 -1.53 0.95 -3.36
CA VAL A 17 -0.37 1.62 -3.96
C VAL A 17 0.18 2.61 -2.94
N THR A 18 1.39 2.40 -2.47
CA THR A 18 2.02 3.19 -1.40
C THR A 18 3.45 3.58 -1.77
N TRP A 19 4.02 4.55 -1.08
CA TRP A 19 5.44 4.92 -1.18
C TRP A 19 6.23 4.46 0.05
N ASN A 20 5.59 3.77 1.00
CA ASN A 20 6.24 3.27 2.19
C ASN A 20 6.73 1.84 1.97
N ASP A 21 7.99 1.61 2.32
CA ASP A 21 8.57 0.27 2.33
C ASP A 21 7.93 -0.60 3.44
N SER A 22 7.78 -1.89 3.19
CA SER A 22 7.13 -2.87 4.08
C SER A 22 7.62 -4.28 3.75
N ALA A 23 7.52 -5.22 4.69
CA ALA A 23 7.91 -6.61 4.43
C ALA A 23 6.99 -7.32 3.43
N ASP A 24 5.71 -6.91 3.36
CA ASP A 24 4.67 -7.55 2.54
C ASP A 24 4.50 -6.93 1.14
N LEU A 25 5.58 -6.41 0.55
CA LEU A 25 5.52 -5.77 -0.76
C LEU A 25 5.68 -6.77 -1.90
N ILE A 26 4.91 -6.57 -2.97
CA ILE A 26 4.97 -7.40 -4.17
C ILE A 26 6.12 -6.96 -5.09
N GLY A 27 6.46 -5.67 -5.04
CA GLY A 27 7.49 -5.09 -5.88
C GLY A 27 7.62 -3.59 -5.69
N ALA A 28 8.70 -3.05 -6.25
CA ALA A 28 9.02 -1.62 -6.29
C ALA A 28 8.94 -1.12 -7.74
N TYR A 29 8.34 0.04 -7.92
CA TYR A 29 8.04 0.64 -9.22
C TYR A 29 8.55 2.07 -9.26
N SER A 30 9.04 2.47 -10.43
CA SER A 30 9.60 3.80 -10.65
C SER A 30 8.54 4.89 -10.82
N SER A 31 7.29 4.48 -11.06
CA SER A 31 6.16 5.39 -11.20
C SER A 31 4.91 4.86 -10.49
N GLN A 32 4.08 5.80 -10.03
CA GLN A 32 2.78 5.50 -9.42
C GLN A 32 1.86 4.79 -10.42
N HIS A 33 1.90 5.22 -11.68
CA HIS A 33 1.09 4.63 -12.75
C HIS A 33 1.40 3.15 -12.98
N GLU A 34 2.68 2.76 -12.96
CA GLU A 34 3.09 1.35 -13.03
C GLU A 34 2.54 0.55 -11.85
N ALA A 35 2.69 1.07 -10.63
CA ALA A 35 2.18 0.42 -9.42
C ALA A 35 0.65 0.28 -9.44
N GLU A 36 -0.07 1.30 -9.90
CA GLU A 36 -1.53 1.28 -10.07
C GLU A 36 -1.98 0.28 -11.12
N ALA A 37 -1.34 0.26 -12.28
CA ALA A 37 -1.67 -0.68 -13.35
C ALA A 37 -1.54 -2.12 -12.86
N LEU A 38 -0.49 -2.42 -12.09
CA LEU A 38 -0.33 -3.73 -11.47
C LEU A 38 -1.41 -4.01 -10.42
N ALA A 39 -1.68 -3.08 -9.51
CA ALA A 39 -2.72 -3.25 -8.49
C ALA A 39 -4.10 -3.51 -9.12
N GLN A 40 -4.44 -2.81 -10.20
CA GLN A 40 -5.66 -3.03 -10.97
C GLN A 40 -5.68 -4.39 -11.67
N LEU A 41 -4.57 -4.81 -12.27
CA LEU A 41 -4.45 -6.13 -12.90
C LEU A 41 -4.68 -7.25 -11.87
N LEU A 42 -4.07 -7.15 -10.70
CA LEU A 42 -4.21 -8.11 -9.61
C LEU A 42 -5.63 -8.11 -9.03
N ALA A 43 -6.23 -6.94 -8.83
CA ALA A 43 -7.61 -6.82 -8.40
C ALA A 43 -8.57 -7.46 -9.40
N ARG A 44 -8.37 -7.22 -10.71
CA ARG A 44 -9.16 -7.83 -11.77
C ARG A 44 -9.01 -9.36 -11.76
N HIS A 45 -7.79 -9.87 -11.60
CA HIS A 45 -7.54 -11.30 -11.53
C HIS A 45 -8.31 -11.95 -10.37
N MET A 46 -8.28 -11.35 -9.18
CA MET A 46 -9.03 -11.83 -8.02
C MET A 46 -10.55 -11.79 -8.24
N ARG A 47 -11.07 -10.72 -8.87
CA ARG A 47 -12.49 -10.61 -9.20
C ARG A 47 -12.94 -11.70 -10.17
N VAL A 48 -12.11 -12.03 -11.16
CA VAL A 48 -12.37 -13.15 -12.10
C VAL A 48 -12.42 -14.49 -11.36
N GLN A 49 -11.65 -14.65 -10.27
CA GLN A 49 -11.71 -15.82 -9.39
C GLN A 49 -12.89 -15.81 -8.41
N GLY A 50 -13.81 -14.84 -8.51
CA GLY A 50 -14.96 -14.71 -7.61
C GLY A 50 -14.62 -14.11 -6.23
N ARG A 51 -13.42 -13.56 -6.07
CA ARG A 51 -12.97 -12.93 -4.82
C ARG A 51 -13.20 -11.42 -4.87
N LYS A 52 -13.61 -10.82 -3.75
CA LYS A 52 -13.69 -9.36 -3.63
C LYS A 52 -12.28 -8.78 -3.64
N ALA A 53 -12.05 -7.77 -4.47
CA ALA A 53 -10.81 -7.03 -4.49
C ALA A 53 -11.03 -5.56 -4.86
N GLU A 54 -10.29 -4.68 -4.18
CA GLU A 54 -10.34 -3.22 -4.35
C GLU A 54 -8.93 -2.68 -4.55
N VAL A 55 -8.81 -1.48 -5.12
CA VAL A 55 -7.52 -0.81 -5.34
C VAL A 55 -7.59 0.54 -4.67
N HIS A 56 -6.66 0.80 -3.76
CA HIS A 56 -6.52 2.09 -3.10
C HIS A 56 -5.20 2.73 -3.48
N THR A 57 -5.29 3.88 -4.13
CA THR A 57 -4.17 4.76 -4.40
C THR A 57 -4.16 5.85 -3.35
N PHE A 58 -3.02 6.03 -2.68
CA PHE A 58 -2.80 7.22 -1.85
C PHE A 58 -2.19 8.32 -2.73
N GLU A 59 -2.87 9.47 -2.85
CA GLU A 59 -2.36 10.63 -3.60
C GLU A 59 -1.05 11.15 -3.00
N ALA A 60 -0.12 11.54 -3.87
CA ALA A 60 1.20 12.04 -3.50
C ALA A 60 1.16 13.33 -2.65
N GLU A 61 0.06 14.09 -2.70
CA GLU A 61 -0.12 15.30 -1.88
C GLU A 61 -0.23 14.96 -0.37
N ALA A 62 -0.54 13.70 -0.04
CA ALA A 62 -0.50 13.14 1.31
C ALA A 62 0.85 12.51 1.67
N ARG A 63 1.97 12.98 1.09
CA ARG A 63 3.36 12.67 1.48
C ARG A 63 3.71 12.98 2.94
N THR A 64 2.74 13.35 3.76
CA THR A 64 2.85 13.28 5.20
C THR A 64 3.08 11.83 5.60
N PRO A 65 4.20 11.49 6.26
CA PRO A 65 4.42 10.16 6.81
C PRO A 65 3.36 9.90 7.90
N SER A 66 2.23 9.32 7.53
CA SER A 66 1.17 8.92 8.46
C SER A 66 1.49 7.58 9.13
N TRP A 67 2.70 7.44 9.65
CA TRP A 67 3.13 6.28 10.43
C TRP A 67 3.73 6.75 11.75
N GLY A 68 2.86 7.10 12.70
CA GLY A 68 3.25 7.55 14.05
C GLY A 68 2.15 7.56 15.11
N ARG A 69 0.87 7.66 14.75
CA ARG A 69 -0.23 7.52 15.72
C ARG A 69 -0.82 6.12 15.64
N ASN A 70 -0.27 5.18 16.41
CA ASN A 70 -0.96 4.04 17.04
C ASN A 70 -0.03 2.98 17.63
N ARG A 71 1.30 3.21 17.72
CA ARG A 71 2.16 2.40 18.61
C ARG A 71 2.25 2.93 20.04
N ALA A 72 1.84 4.17 20.30
CA ALA A 72 1.85 4.76 21.66
C ALA A 72 0.57 4.49 22.48
N ALA A 73 -0.50 3.95 21.89
CA ALA A 73 -1.75 3.67 22.60
C ALA A 73 -1.80 2.27 23.26
N ASN A 74 -0.76 1.44 23.08
CA ASN A 74 -0.71 0.07 23.60
C ASN A 74 0.50 -0.22 24.51
N GLN A 75 1.14 0.81 25.06
CA GLN A 75 1.83 0.71 26.35
C GLN A 75 0.84 1.25 27.40
N VAL A 76 -0.21 0.50 27.74
CA VAL A 76 -0.19 -0.37 28.93
C VAL A 76 0.85 0.06 29.94
N ALA A 77 0.43 0.95 30.84
CA ALA A 77 0.55 0.78 32.28
C ALA A 77 1.42 -0.40 32.73
N VAL A 78 2.72 -0.18 32.90
CA VAL A 78 3.55 -0.91 33.87
C VAL A 78 4.64 0.05 34.38
N ALA A 79 4.73 0.12 35.70
CA ALA A 79 5.63 0.87 36.57
C ALA A 79 5.31 2.36 36.78
#